data_AF-A0A1Z8MSG5-F1
#
_entry.id   AF-A0A1Z8MSG5-F1
#
_cell.length_a   1.000
_cell.length_b   1.000
_cell.length_c   1.000
_cell.angle_alpha   90.00
_cell.angle_beta   90.00
_cell.angle_gamma   90.00
#
_symmetry.space_group_name_H-M   'P 1'
#
loop_
_entity.id
_entity.type
_entity.pdbx_description
1 polymer ?
#
loop_
_entity_poly.entity_id
_entity_poly.type
_entity_poly.pdbx_seq_one_letter_code
_entity_poly.pdbx_strand_id
1 'polypeptide(L)' 'MEIGTLDNPGWSLKVDLAGTPCAGRVFMETSVGDSDTDASWCVCRVVENRFESFGGPLMIETMIGQFLEWATPN' A
#
# COMPACT_ATOMS: atom_id res chain seq x y z
N MET A 1 9.28 7.76 -0.17
CA MET A 1 7.94 7.38 0.34
C MET A 1 7.09 8.65 0.34
N GLU A 2 5.88 8.54 -0.16
CA GLU A 2 4.89 9.62 -0.23
C GLU A 2 3.57 9.12 0.38
N ILE A 3 2.94 9.97 1.19
CA ILE A 3 1.58 9.77 1.70
C ILE A 3 0.72 10.92 1.20
N GLY A 4 -0.41 10.61 0.58
CA GLY A 4 -1.35 11.60 0.05
C GLY A 4 -2.80 11.25 0.39
N THR A 5 -3.73 12.17 0.13
CA THR A 5 -5.17 11.95 0.28
C THR A 5 -5.81 11.53 -1.05
N LEU A 6 -6.96 10.88 -0.99
CA LEU A 6 -7.83 10.61 -2.15
C LEU A 6 -8.96 11.65 -2.24
N ASP A 7 -9.66 11.67 -3.38
CA ASP A 7 -10.83 12.55 -3.59
C ASP A 7 -12.05 12.11 -2.74
N ASN A 8 -12.10 10.83 -2.33
CA ASN A 8 -12.92 10.34 -1.22
C ASN A 8 -12.08 10.29 0.06
N PRO A 9 -12.66 10.33 1.28
CA PRO A 9 -11.87 10.18 2.50
C PRO A 9 -11.01 8.92 2.39
N GLY A 10 -9.70 9.07 2.47
CA GLY A 10 -8.79 7.97 2.19
C GLY A 10 -7.36 8.42 2.00
N TRP A 11 -6.48 7.42 1.92
CA TRP A 11 -5.05 7.60 1.82
C TRP A 11 -4.50 6.90 0.59
N SER A 12 -3.46 7.51 0.01
CA SER A 12 -2.54 6.85 -0.89
C SER A 12 -1.18 6.76 -0.23
N LEU A 13 -0.53 5.60 -0.36
CA LEU A 13 0.84 5.35 0.04
C LEU A 13 1.62 4.88 -1.18
N LYS A 14 2.71 5.59 -1.50
CA LYS A 14 3.59 5.23 -2.61
C LYS A 14 5.03 5.13 -2.11
N VAL A 15 5.69 4.01 -2.41
CA VAL A 15 7.09 3.79 -2.08
C VAL A 15 7.84 3.37 -3.33
N ASP A 16 8.75 4.22 -3.79
CA ASP A 16 9.71 3.85 -4.83
C ASP A 16 10.68 2.80 -4.27
N LEU A 17 10.77 1.67 -4.96
CA LEU A 17 11.62 0.54 -4.58
C LEU A 17 12.96 0.56 -5.32
N ALA A 18 13.13 1.40 -6.34
CA ALA A 18 14.35 1.48 -7.12
C ALA A 18 15.54 1.82 -6.22
N GLY A 19 16.64 1.06 -6.37
CA GLY A 19 17.83 1.23 -5.53
C GLY A 19 17.69 0.74 -4.09
N THR A 20 16.57 0.10 -3.74
CA THR A 20 16.39 -0.55 -2.42
C THR A 20 16.52 -2.07 -2.55
N PRO A 21 16.74 -2.82 -1.44
CA PRO A 21 16.69 -4.28 -1.46
C PRO A 21 15.35 -4.88 -1.90
N CYS A 22 14.28 -4.07 -1.95
CA CYS A 22 12.97 -4.49 -2.42
C CYS A 22 12.80 -4.39 -3.94
N ALA A 23 13.77 -3.82 -4.68
CA ALA A 23 13.72 -3.72 -6.13
C ALA A 23 13.58 -5.11 -6.78
N GLY A 24 12.60 -5.29 -7.67
CA GLY A 24 12.33 -6.57 -8.34
C GLY A 24 11.77 -7.68 -7.44
N ARG A 25 11.51 -7.40 -6.15
CA ARG A 25 10.91 -8.37 -5.23
C ARG A 25 9.42 -8.53 -5.55
N VAL A 26 8.94 -9.78 -5.57
CA VAL A 26 7.53 -10.07 -5.82
C VAL A 26 6.71 -9.68 -4.59
N PHE A 27 5.61 -8.96 -4.84
CA PHE A 27 4.54 -8.72 -3.89
C PHE A 27 3.26 -9.36 -4.42
N MET A 28 2.60 -10.17 -3.61
CA MET A 28 1.28 -10.70 -3.97
C MET A 28 0.24 -9.62 -3.69
N GLU A 29 -0.48 -9.17 -4.73
CA GLU A 29 -1.52 -8.15 -4.56
C GLU A 29 -2.52 -8.59 -3.48
N THR A 30 -2.83 -7.66 -2.57
CA THR A 30 -3.76 -7.87 -1.47
C THR A 30 -4.89 -6.86 -1.56
N SER A 31 -6.08 -7.31 -1.16
CA SER A 31 -7.25 -6.47 -1.02
C SER A 31 -7.97 -6.84 0.28
N VAL A 32 -8.38 -5.82 1.02
CA VAL A 32 -9.14 -5.92 2.27
C VAL A 32 -10.37 -5.04 2.15
N GLY A 33 -11.50 -5.51 2.68
CA GLY A 33 -12.79 -4.82 2.60
C GLY A 33 -13.53 -5.12 1.28
N ASP A 34 -14.86 -5.04 1.33
CA ASP A 34 -15.70 -5.47 0.21
C ASP A 34 -16.03 -4.31 -0.77
N SER A 35 -15.77 -3.05 -0.39
CA SER A 35 -16.00 -1.90 -1.27
C SER A 35 -15.25 -0.64 -0.83
N ASP A 36 -15.07 0.29 -1.76
CA ASP A 36 -14.55 1.64 -1.53
C ASP A 36 -15.52 2.57 -0.77
N THR A 37 -16.75 2.09 -0.51
CA THR A 37 -17.76 2.79 0.29
C THR A 37 -17.62 2.56 1.80
N ASP A 38 -16.81 1.59 2.23
CA ASP A 38 -16.47 1.40 3.64
C ASP A 38 -15.36 2.39 4.05
N ALA A 39 -15.22 2.69 5.35
CA ALA A 39 -14.04 3.38 5.85
C ALA A 39 -12.80 2.46 5.94
N SER A 40 -13.02 1.14 5.89
CA SER A 40 -12.03 0.09 6.14
C SER A 40 -11.76 -0.80 4.92
N TRP A 41 -11.40 -0.20 3.79
CA TRP A 41 -10.89 -0.92 2.61
C TRP A 41 -9.44 -0.55 2.32
N CYS A 42 -8.66 -1.49 1.78
CA CYS A 42 -7.39 -1.14 1.16
C CYS A 42 -7.01 -2.14 0.06
N VAL A 43 -6.24 -1.67 -0.90
CA VAL A 43 -5.54 -2.46 -1.90
C VAL A 43 -4.06 -2.15 -1.82
N CYS A 44 -3.20 -3.16 -1.86
CA CYS A 44 -1.76 -3.02 -1.94
C CYS A 44 -1.24 -3.80 -3.13
N ARG A 45 -0.28 -3.23 -3.87
CA ARG A 45 0.33 -3.87 -5.04
C ARG A 45 1.73 -3.32 -5.30
N VAL A 46 2.50 -4.04 -6.11
CA VAL A 46 3.74 -3.52 -6.70
C VAL A 46 3.56 -3.42 -8.21
N VAL A 47 3.75 -2.22 -8.75
CA VAL A 47 3.67 -1.93 -10.18
C VAL A 47 4.93 -1.14 -10.55
N GLU A 48 5.66 -1.59 -11.58
CA GLU A 48 6.86 -0.89 -12.09
C GLU A 48 7.88 -0.48 -11.01
N ASN A 49 8.26 -1.41 -10.12
CA ASN A 49 9.17 -1.14 -8.98
C ASN A 49 8.67 -0.06 -8.01
N ARG A 50 7.36 0.17 -7.93
CA ARG A 50 6.74 1.02 -6.92
C ARG A 50 5.73 0.21 -6.14
N PHE A 51 5.84 0.22 -4.82
CA PHE A 51 4.76 -0.22 -3.95
C PHE A 51 3.70 0.88 -3.92
N GLU A 52 2.46 0.51 -4.21
CA GLU A 52 1.30 1.37 -4.15
C GLU A 52 0.27 0.76 -3.23
N SER A 53 -0.28 1.60 -2.36
CA SER A 53 -1.47 1.24 -1.60
C SER A 53 -2.47 2.39 -1.60
N PHE A 54 -3.74 2.03 -1.68
CA PHE A 54 -4.88 2.93 -1.61
C PHE A 54 -5.87 2.37 -0.61
N GLY A 55 -6.42 3.21 0.24
CA GLY A 55 -7.38 2.73 1.23
C GLY A 55 -8.23 3.83 1.83
N GLY A 56 -9.26 3.39 2.54
CA GLY A 56 -10.16 4.25 3.30
C GLY A 56 -9.43 4.99 4.44
N PRO A 57 -10.11 5.95 5.09
CA PRO A 57 -9.48 6.89 6.01
C PRO A 57 -8.90 6.22 7.27
N LEU A 58 -9.35 5.00 7.60
CA LEU A 58 -8.91 4.25 8.78
C LEU A 58 -7.76 3.26 8.49
N MET A 59 -7.28 3.21 7.24
CA MET A 59 -6.42 2.10 6.80
C MET A 59 -4.93 2.44 6.72
N ILE A 60 -4.52 3.69 6.97
CA ILE A 60 -3.11 4.10 6.79
C ILE A 60 -2.12 3.25 7.59
N GLU A 61 -2.45 2.89 8.84
CA GLU A 61 -1.60 2.03 9.66
C GLU A 61 -1.48 0.62 9.07
N THR A 62 -2.59 0.05 8.59
CA THR A 62 -2.60 -1.26 7.92
C THR A 62 -1.79 -1.23 6.63
N MET A 63 -1.90 -0.17 5.83
CA MET A 63 -1.18 0.00 4.57
C MET A 63 0.34 0.05 4.81
N ILE A 64 0.78 0.81 5.82
CA ILE A 64 2.19 0.88 6.23
C ILE A 64 2.64 -0.47 6.78
N GLY A 65 1.83 -1.12 7.61
CA GLY A 65 2.11 -2.44 8.18
C GLY A 65 2.37 -3.49 7.10
N GLN A 66 1.51 -3.58 6.08
CA GLN A 66 1.70 -4.51 4.96
C GLN A 66 2.98 -4.24 4.17
N PHE A 67 3.32 -2.97 3.94
CA PHE A 67 4.59 -2.64 3.32
C PHE A 67 5.78 -3.10 4.18
N LEU A 68 5.77 -2.81 5.48
CA LEU A 68 6.88 -3.14 6.39
C LEU A 68 7.05 -4.65 6.57
N GLU A 69 5.96 -5.39 6.72
CA GLU A 69 5.96 -6.85 6.84
C GLU A 69 6.57 -7.48 5.58
N TRP A 70 6.16 -7.00 4.40
CA TRP A 70 6.73 -7.48 3.15
C TRP A 70 8.18 -7.04 2.95
N ALA A 71 8.51 -5.78 3.24
CA ALA A 71 9.84 -5.23 2.98
C ALA A 71 10.92 -5.86 3.88
N THR A 72 10.56 -6.27 5.09
CA THR A 72 11.48 -6.92 6.03
C THR A 72 11.74 -8.37 5.59
N PRO A 73 12.99 -8.76 5.32
CA PRO A 73 13.34 -10.17 5.11
C PRO A 73 13.23 -10.94 6.44
N ASN A 74 12.73 -12.17 6.40
CA ASN A 74 12.90 -13.13 7.50
C ASN A 74 14.33 -13.64 7.59
#